data_AF-A0A7C6X3Z4-F1
#
_entry.id   AF-A0A7C6X3Z4-F1
#
_cell.length_a   1.000
_cell.length_b   1.000
_cell.length_c   1.000
_cell.angle_alpha   90.00
_cell.angle_beta   90.00
_cell.angle_gamma   90.00
#
_symmetry.space_group_name_H-M   'P 1'
#
loop_
_entity.id
_entity.type
_entity.pdbx_description
1 polymer ?
#
loop_
_entity_poly.entity_id
_entity_poly.type
_entity_poly.pdbx_seq_one_letter_code
_entity_poly.pdbx_strand_id
1 'polypeptide(L)'
;HLWKPLGFSLLAVYWFNPLTWLAYLLLCRDIELACDEKVIRTMEREERIIYSELLLSFSIPHRSVMVCPLAFGEVGLKERIRTVLNYKRPAFWVILLAVILSIILAVCFLTNPKDPLPSTPSDTDGVSIPSGETDPRDPISSAVKWVDYYSSDNLDWEKQLETSIPEFPEVTFRWKPGEVQAITNGETETLFLGMPIWNTFFCDLNGDGKPELCSTVSFGSGIVDTHVLVYDYANRQIYSLWNRMICDYSLYMEGDLLFAAKRPYREEEILERGQLILLDGRLAMEGDSDPPPLYEPITSSEVDYQASAFQVGCSEAGYQAMVERASNRGNEGRFGYLNYLIPLVMLDSRADFDAFYKDMSAFCDFDMDDPDTGSFSRQARVYTEDYFQDHTLFIAYLFAGNNADRFEVQDALIEGEELRFAIRHLQAAAGDAVMTGWFLAVEVRKADIQDCSLYDAYIAESVQPGPESEWFGEGVHLLHSYRYQGGEPIDVASFSLLDNGDFRLSMSPLVSFQLRGQYAIDGEFLVLRTWDDEYTYVFKQASDDWIFDADRSSPLFTSLSSVTDGSLFRLQD
;
A
#
# COMPACT_ATOMS: atom_id res chain seq x y z
N HIS A 1 24.50 -23.40 14.02
CA HIS A 1 23.34 -22.68 14.58
C HIS A 1 23.65 -21.73 15.76
N LEU A 2 24.81 -21.81 16.43
CA LEU A 2 25.12 -20.92 17.58
C LEU A 2 25.75 -19.55 17.23
N TRP A 3 26.33 -19.40 16.03
CA TRP A 3 27.09 -18.20 15.65
C TRP A 3 26.24 -16.97 15.29
N LYS A 4 25.08 -17.15 14.63
CA LYS A 4 24.14 -16.03 14.33
C LYS A 4 23.55 -15.42 15.61
N PRO A 5 23.02 -16.20 16.58
CA PRO A 5 22.55 -15.65 17.86
C PRO A 5 23.63 -14.93 18.68
N LEU A 6 24.86 -15.46 18.67
CA LEU A 6 26.01 -14.82 19.33
C LEU A 6 26.36 -13.48 18.67
N GLY A 7 26.42 -13.45 17.35
CA GLY A 7 26.64 -12.21 16.59
C GLY A 7 25.55 -11.17 16.84
N PHE A 8 24.29 -11.60 16.93
CA PHE A 8 23.16 -10.72 17.20
C PHE A 8 23.18 -10.19 18.63
N SER A 9 23.59 -11.01 19.61
CA SER A 9 23.77 -10.57 20.99
C SER A 9 24.85 -9.50 21.10
N LEU A 10 25.95 -9.63 20.35
CA LEU A 10 26.99 -8.61 20.27
C LEU A 10 26.49 -7.35 19.56
N LEU A 11 25.72 -7.48 18.47
CA LEU A 11 25.10 -6.34 17.80
C LEU A 11 24.13 -5.60 18.72
N ALA A 12 23.35 -6.30 19.54
CA ALA A 12 22.43 -5.69 20.50
C ALA A 12 23.17 -4.89 21.59
N VAL A 13 24.35 -5.34 22.01
CA VAL A 13 25.20 -4.60 22.97
C VAL A 13 25.87 -3.39 22.33
N TYR A 14 26.32 -3.52 21.09
CA TYR A 14 27.08 -2.49 20.35
C TYR A 14 26.26 -1.83 19.22
N TRP A 15 24.94 -1.73 19.40
CA TRP A 15 24.00 -1.28 18.36
C TRP A 15 24.28 0.14 17.86
N PHE A 16 24.97 0.96 18.64
CA PHE A 16 25.39 2.31 18.26
C PHE A 16 26.65 2.35 17.38
N ASN A 17 27.36 1.22 17.19
CA ASN A 17 28.58 1.18 16.40
C ASN A 17 28.29 0.70 14.96
N PRO A 18 28.44 1.56 13.94
CA PRO A 18 28.15 1.20 12.55
C PRO A 18 29.07 0.07 12.02
N LEU A 19 30.28 -0.08 12.57
CA LEU A 19 31.17 -1.18 12.19
C LEU A 19 30.65 -2.53 12.69
N THR A 20 29.90 -2.56 13.80
CA THR A 20 29.32 -3.80 14.32
C THR A 20 28.12 -4.24 13.48
N TRP A 21 27.32 -3.30 12.98
CA TRP A 21 26.28 -3.58 11.97
C TRP A 21 26.90 -4.19 10.72
N LEU A 22 27.94 -3.57 10.19
CA LEU A 22 28.65 -4.08 9.00
C LEU A 22 29.24 -5.47 9.26
N ALA A 23 29.89 -5.68 10.40
CA ALA A 23 30.46 -6.97 10.78
C ALA A 23 29.39 -8.07 10.90
N TYR A 24 28.22 -7.73 11.46
CA TYR A 24 27.11 -8.68 11.59
C TYR A 24 26.49 -9.04 10.23
N LEU A 25 26.33 -8.06 9.34
CA LEU A 25 25.87 -8.31 7.97
C LEU A 25 26.85 -9.21 7.20
N LEU A 26 28.16 -8.94 7.30
CA LEU A 26 29.20 -9.77 6.70
C LEU A 26 29.21 -11.19 7.27
N LEU A 27 29.08 -11.33 8.61
CA LEU A 27 28.99 -12.63 9.27
C LEU A 27 27.79 -13.45 8.78
N CYS A 28 26.61 -12.81 8.63
CA CYS A 28 25.41 -13.49 8.13
C CYS A 28 25.60 -13.99 6.71
N ARG A 29 26.20 -13.15 5.84
CA ARG A 29 26.53 -13.52 4.47
C ARG A 29 27.53 -14.68 4.39
N ASP A 30 28.61 -14.63 5.18
CA ASP A 30 29.64 -15.66 5.17
C ASP A 30 29.11 -17.01 5.67
N ILE A 31 28.19 -17.00 6.65
CA ILE A 31 27.52 -18.22 7.12
C ILE A 31 26.66 -18.84 6.02
N GLU A 32 25.93 -18.04 5.24
CA GLU A 32 25.08 -18.53 4.15
C GLU A 32 25.90 -19.12 3.01
N LEU A 33 26.98 -18.44 2.60
CA LEU A 33 27.90 -18.95 1.58
C LEU A 33 28.58 -20.25 2.04
N ALA A 34 28.98 -20.36 3.31
CA ALA A 34 29.58 -21.58 3.85
C ALA A 34 28.57 -22.74 3.95
N CYS A 35 27.30 -22.44 4.23
CA CYS A 35 26.21 -23.40 4.20
C CYS A 35 25.98 -23.93 2.78
N ASP A 36 25.86 -23.03 1.79
CA ASP A 36 25.69 -23.40 0.39
C ASP A 36 26.90 -24.21 -0.10
N GLU A 37 28.13 -23.78 0.21
CA GLU A 37 29.37 -24.52 -0.12
C GLU A 37 29.35 -25.95 0.42
N LYS A 38 28.92 -26.13 1.67
CA LYS A 38 28.86 -27.45 2.31
C LYS A 38 27.88 -28.39 1.61
N VAL A 39 26.74 -27.86 1.14
CA VAL A 39 25.71 -28.62 0.42
C VAL A 39 26.21 -29.02 -0.97
N ILE A 40 26.85 -28.11 -1.70
CA ILE A 40 27.26 -28.34 -3.10
C ILE A 40 28.58 -29.08 -3.25
N ARG A 41 29.35 -29.26 -2.17
CA ARG A 41 30.71 -29.84 -2.20
C ARG A 41 30.77 -31.23 -2.84
N THR A 42 29.70 -32.00 -2.75
CA THR A 42 29.57 -33.36 -3.31
C THR A 42 28.66 -33.43 -4.54
N MET A 43 28.06 -32.31 -4.96
CA MET A 43 27.11 -32.26 -6.08
C MET A 43 27.82 -32.12 -7.43
N GLU A 44 27.27 -32.75 -8.46
CA GLU A 44 27.67 -32.54 -9.86
C GLU A 44 27.06 -31.25 -10.45
N ARG A 45 27.44 -30.88 -11.68
CA ARG A 45 27.06 -29.57 -12.24
C ARG A 45 25.53 -29.44 -12.43
N GLU A 46 24.87 -30.50 -12.84
CA GLU A 46 23.42 -30.54 -13.08
C GLU A 46 22.64 -30.39 -11.76
N GLU A 47 23.09 -31.07 -10.70
CA GLU A 47 22.51 -30.95 -9.35
C GLU A 47 22.71 -29.56 -8.73
N ARG A 48 23.84 -28.89 -9.03
CA ARG A 48 24.06 -27.49 -8.61
C ARG A 48 23.15 -26.49 -9.33
N ILE A 49 22.73 -26.79 -10.56
CA ILE A 49 21.75 -25.97 -11.30
C ILE A 49 20.39 -26.12 -10.62
N ILE A 50 19.95 -27.34 -10.34
CA ILE A 50 18.70 -27.62 -9.62
C ILE A 50 18.73 -26.97 -8.23
N TYR A 51 19.85 -27.06 -7.51
CA TYR A 51 20.01 -26.38 -6.21
C TYR A 51 19.95 -24.84 -6.33
N SER A 52 20.47 -24.26 -7.43
CA SER A 52 20.38 -22.83 -7.68
C SER A 52 18.95 -22.39 -8.03
N GLU A 53 18.19 -23.21 -8.75
CA GLU A 53 16.77 -23.02 -9.04
C GLU A 53 15.91 -23.14 -7.76
N LEU A 54 16.29 -24.04 -6.85
CA LEU A 54 15.70 -24.11 -5.51
C LEU A 54 16.00 -22.83 -4.71
N LEU A 55 17.25 -22.37 -4.68
CA LEU A 55 17.58 -21.10 -4.02
C LEU A 55 16.81 -19.91 -4.62
N LEU A 56 16.59 -19.90 -5.93
CA LEU A 56 15.85 -18.86 -6.66
C LEU A 56 14.33 -18.93 -6.42
N SER A 57 13.76 -20.12 -6.27
CA SER A 57 12.32 -20.30 -6.01
C SER A 57 11.96 -20.06 -4.54
N PHE A 58 12.90 -20.23 -3.61
CA PHE A 58 12.73 -19.87 -2.20
C PHE A 58 13.12 -18.42 -1.87
N SER A 59 13.71 -17.67 -2.80
CA SER A 59 13.94 -16.24 -2.64
C SER A 59 12.71 -15.45 -3.11
N ILE A 60 11.78 -15.23 -2.19
CA ILE A 60 10.71 -14.25 -2.36
C ILE A 60 11.34 -12.85 -2.14
N PRO A 61 11.05 -11.84 -2.97
CA PRO A 61 11.42 -10.47 -2.67
C PRO A 61 10.51 -9.96 -1.54
N HIS A 62 10.93 -10.09 -0.28
CA HIS A 62 10.39 -9.27 0.78
C HIS A 62 11.04 -7.87 0.70
N ARG A 63 10.30 -6.86 1.18
CA ARG A 63 10.95 -5.60 1.56
C ARG A 63 12.03 -5.95 2.58
N SER A 64 13.24 -5.42 2.39
CA SER A 64 14.29 -5.46 3.41
C SER A 64 13.83 -4.73 4.65
N VAL A 65 13.07 -5.42 5.50
CA VAL A 65 12.66 -4.93 6.80
C VAL A 65 13.90 -4.97 7.67
N MET A 66 14.50 -3.79 7.85
CA MET A 66 15.64 -3.54 8.74
C MET A 66 15.36 -3.91 10.22
N VAL A 67 14.13 -4.33 10.53
CA VAL A 67 13.65 -4.65 11.89
C VAL A 67 13.86 -6.13 12.26
N CYS A 68 14.16 -7.04 11.31
CA CYS A 68 14.35 -8.46 11.65
C CYS A 68 15.60 -9.10 11.00
N PRO A 69 16.82 -8.83 11.53
CA PRO A 69 18.09 -9.38 11.03
C PRO A 69 18.27 -10.90 11.28
N LEU A 70 17.19 -11.60 11.64
CA LEU A 70 17.13 -13.05 11.86
C LEU A 70 16.43 -13.80 10.71
N ALA A 71 15.74 -13.09 9.80
CA ALA A 71 15.11 -13.69 8.65
C ALA A 71 16.17 -14.20 7.66
N PHE A 72 16.13 -15.49 7.36
CA PHE A 72 16.91 -16.07 6.28
C PHE A 72 16.29 -15.63 4.95
N GLY A 73 17.11 -15.16 4.00
CA GLY A 73 16.70 -15.19 2.59
C GLY A 73 17.24 -14.10 1.68
N GLU A 74 17.55 -12.91 2.18
CA GLU A 74 17.39 -11.76 1.28
C GLU A 74 18.69 -11.07 0.82
N VAL A 75 19.79 -11.17 1.58
CA VAL A 75 21.02 -10.47 1.20
C VAL A 75 21.95 -11.39 0.39
N GLY A 76 21.93 -11.22 -0.94
CA GLY A 76 22.98 -11.75 -1.80
C GLY A 76 22.63 -13.02 -2.57
N LEU A 77 21.36 -13.32 -2.85
CA LEU A 77 20.95 -14.47 -3.68
C LEU A 77 21.76 -14.58 -4.99
N LYS A 78 21.89 -13.46 -5.72
CA LYS A 78 22.69 -13.39 -6.95
C LYS A 78 24.14 -13.82 -6.71
N GLU A 79 24.72 -13.45 -5.56
CA GLU A 79 26.07 -13.83 -5.13
C GLU A 79 26.14 -15.32 -4.73
N ARG A 80 25.13 -15.84 -4.04
CA ARG A 80 24.99 -17.25 -3.66
C ARG A 80 24.88 -18.16 -4.88
N ILE A 81 23.96 -17.89 -5.80
CA ILE A 81 23.81 -18.62 -7.07
C ILE A 81 25.11 -18.56 -7.89
N ARG A 82 25.71 -17.37 -8.02
CA ARG A 82 26.97 -17.20 -8.74
C ARG A 82 28.09 -18.03 -8.11
N THR A 83 28.17 -18.09 -6.79
CA THR A 83 29.18 -18.85 -6.04
C THR A 83 28.95 -20.35 -6.18
N VAL A 84 27.70 -20.80 -6.09
CA VAL A 84 27.29 -22.20 -6.29
C VAL A 84 27.66 -22.70 -7.69
N LEU A 85 27.31 -21.94 -8.73
CA LEU A 85 27.54 -22.34 -10.12
C LEU A 85 29.03 -22.31 -10.51
N ASN A 86 29.81 -21.41 -9.92
CA ASN A 86 31.25 -21.24 -10.20
C ASN A 86 32.16 -21.90 -9.16
N TYR A 87 31.62 -22.72 -8.26
CA TYR A 87 32.38 -23.34 -7.19
C TYR A 87 33.58 -24.15 -7.73
N LYS A 88 34.77 -23.83 -7.23
CA LYS A 88 36.02 -24.58 -7.46
C LYS A 88 36.55 -25.01 -6.10
N ARG A 89 36.98 -26.27 -5.97
CA ARG A 89 37.55 -26.76 -4.71
C ARG A 89 38.74 -25.87 -4.33
N PRO A 90 38.75 -25.25 -3.13
CA PRO A 90 39.88 -24.45 -2.71
C PRO A 90 41.12 -25.36 -2.62
N ALA A 91 42.18 -25.00 -3.34
CA ALA A 91 43.44 -25.72 -3.25
C ALA A 91 44.00 -25.53 -1.83
N PHE A 92 44.51 -26.60 -1.23
CA PHE A 92 45.09 -26.62 0.13
C PHE A 92 46.05 -25.45 0.42
N TRP A 93 46.78 -24.98 -0.60
CA TRP A 93 47.70 -23.84 -0.54
C TRP A 93 47.04 -22.47 -0.29
N VAL A 94 45.79 -22.27 -0.73
CA VAL A 94 45.05 -21.02 -0.52
C VAL A 94 44.65 -20.87 0.95
N ILE A 95 44.24 -21.97 1.59
CA ILE A 95 43.90 -22.00 3.01
C ILE A 95 45.14 -21.71 3.87
N LEU A 96 46.29 -22.31 3.52
CA LEU A 96 47.55 -22.09 4.22
C LEU A 96 48.00 -20.61 4.16
N LEU A 97 47.86 -19.96 3.00
CA LEU A 97 48.22 -18.56 2.81
C LEU A 97 47.33 -17.61 3.63
N ALA A 98 46.02 -17.86 3.67
CA ALA A 98 45.07 -17.04 4.42
C ALA A 98 45.31 -17.08 5.94
N VAL A 99 45.69 -18.24 6.48
CA VAL A 99 46.04 -18.39 7.90
C VAL A 99 47.29 -17.57 8.24
N ILE A 100 48.33 -17.62 7.39
CA ILE A 100 49.57 -16.86 7.60
C ILE A 100 49.28 -15.35 7.58
N LEU A 101 48.48 -14.88 6.63
CA LEU A 101 48.12 -13.47 6.52
C LEU A 101 47.31 -12.97 7.73
N SER A 102 46.40 -13.79 8.24
CA SER A 102 45.58 -13.47 9.42
C SER A 102 46.44 -13.34 10.68
N ILE A 103 47.46 -14.20 10.84
CA ILE A 103 48.42 -14.11 11.96
C ILE A 103 49.22 -12.81 11.89
N ILE A 104 49.67 -12.41 10.69
CA ILE A 104 50.42 -11.16 10.49
C ILE A 104 49.55 -9.95 10.84
N LEU A 105 48.30 -9.91 10.36
CA LEU A 105 47.36 -8.83 10.66
C LEU A 105 47.03 -8.73 12.16
N ALA A 106 46.81 -9.87 12.83
CA ALA A 106 46.59 -9.89 14.27
C ALA A 106 47.78 -9.30 15.05
N VAL A 107 49.02 -9.62 14.64
CA VAL A 107 50.23 -9.06 15.25
C VAL A 107 50.35 -7.56 15.00
N CYS A 108 49.99 -7.07 13.81
CA CYS A 108 50.03 -5.64 13.49
C CYS A 108 48.98 -4.80 14.23
N PHE A 109 47.77 -5.33 14.45
CA PHE A 109 46.67 -4.61 15.10
C PHE A 109 46.65 -4.72 16.64
N LEU A 110 47.40 -5.66 17.24
CA LEU A 110 47.52 -5.79 18.70
C LEU A 110 48.58 -4.87 19.33
N THR A 111 49.30 -4.07 18.53
CA THR A 111 50.27 -3.08 19.03
C THR A 111 49.63 -1.70 19.17
N ASN A 112 49.37 -1.28 20.42
CA ASN A 112 48.78 0.03 20.73
C ASN A 112 49.86 1.12 20.89
N PRO A 113 49.77 2.27 20.20
CA PRO A 113 50.55 3.46 20.52
C PRO A 113 49.97 4.23 21.73
N LYS A 114 50.82 5.00 22.41
CA LYS A 114 50.53 5.69 23.68
C LYS A 114 50.06 7.13 23.43
N ASP A 115 48.94 7.52 24.04
CA ASP A 115 48.25 8.82 23.87
C ASP A 115 49.07 10.05 24.30
N PRO A 116 48.75 11.22 23.70
CA PRO A 116 48.69 12.47 24.47
C PRO A 116 47.35 13.23 24.35
N LEU A 117 47.02 13.87 25.48
CA LEU A 117 45.83 14.66 25.88
C LEU A 117 45.75 16.09 25.25
N PRO A 118 44.62 16.82 25.46
CA PRO A 118 44.08 17.84 24.53
C PRO A 118 44.40 19.29 24.91
N SER A 119 44.07 20.21 23.99
CA SER A 119 43.92 21.65 24.28
C SER A 119 42.65 22.21 23.63
N THR A 120 41.96 23.07 24.38
CA THR A 120 40.70 23.78 24.06
C THR A 120 40.99 25.30 23.98
N PRO A 121 40.01 26.18 23.74
CA PRO A 121 39.63 26.81 22.47
C PRO A 121 40.00 28.32 22.41
N SER A 122 39.63 29.02 21.33
CA SER A 122 39.53 30.49 21.32
C SER A 122 38.45 30.99 20.36
N ASP A 123 37.52 31.78 20.91
CA ASP A 123 36.57 32.71 20.26
C ASP A 123 37.29 33.62 19.23
N THR A 124 36.67 34.33 18.27
CA THR A 124 35.57 35.33 18.28
C THR A 124 35.46 35.74 16.77
N ASP A 125 34.34 36.07 16.16
CA ASP A 125 33.74 37.41 16.13
C ASP A 125 32.54 37.43 15.17
N GLY A 126 31.51 38.18 15.56
CA GLY A 126 30.35 38.49 14.72
C GLY A 126 30.61 39.66 13.77
N VAL A 127 29.85 39.69 12.67
CA VAL A 127 29.67 40.88 11.83
C VAL A 127 28.20 41.01 11.44
N SER A 128 27.65 42.19 11.67
CA SER A 128 26.30 42.67 11.36
C SER A 128 26.38 43.80 10.33
N ILE A 129 25.60 43.79 9.24
CA ILE A 129 25.14 45.00 8.50
C ILE A 129 23.80 44.69 7.76
N PRO A 130 23.03 45.65 7.18
CA PRO A 130 21.79 46.18 7.73
C PRO A 130 20.54 45.96 6.83
N SER A 131 19.39 46.32 7.40
CA SER A 131 18.05 46.48 6.80
C SER A 131 17.98 47.53 5.68
N GLY A 132 17.22 47.22 4.61
CA GLY A 132 16.85 48.13 3.52
C GLY A 132 15.36 48.04 3.18
N GLU A 133 14.74 49.21 2.97
CA GLU A 133 13.32 49.51 2.71
C GLU A 133 12.73 48.96 1.40
N THR A 134 11.41 48.80 1.42
CA THR A 134 10.48 48.36 0.37
C THR A 134 9.99 49.49 -0.56
N ASP A 135 9.89 49.21 -1.87
CA ASP A 135 9.18 49.99 -2.90
C ASP A 135 7.78 49.36 -3.11
N PRO A 136 6.68 50.13 -3.07
CA PRO A 136 5.33 49.60 -3.22
C PRO A 136 4.90 49.61 -4.69
N ARG A 137 4.58 48.42 -5.25
CA ARG A 137 3.66 48.22 -6.38
C ARG A 137 3.28 46.73 -6.54
N ASP A 138 2.01 46.45 -6.25
CA ASP A 138 1.16 45.26 -6.47
C ASP A 138 1.52 43.91 -5.78
N PRO A 139 0.53 43.18 -5.23
CA PRO A 139 0.77 42.03 -4.36
C PRO A 139 1.11 40.81 -5.21
N ILE A 140 2.39 40.61 -5.48
CA ILE A 140 2.91 39.30 -5.81
C ILE A 140 3.42 38.72 -4.50
N SER A 141 2.88 37.57 -4.11
CA SER A 141 3.11 36.86 -2.86
C SER A 141 4.60 36.67 -2.58
N SER A 142 5.17 37.51 -1.72
CA SER A 142 6.57 37.36 -1.32
C SER A 142 6.72 36.06 -0.53
N ALA A 143 7.59 35.17 -0.99
CA ALA A 143 7.88 33.91 -0.34
C ALA A 143 8.98 34.07 0.71
N VAL A 144 8.78 33.46 1.88
CA VAL A 144 9.75 33.42 2.98
C VAL A 144 10.24 32.00 3.16
N LYS A 145 11.54 31.79 3.00
CA LYS A 145 12.18 30.49 3.26
C LYS A 145 12.15 30.15 4.74
N TRP A 146 11.63 28.97 5.08
CA TRP A 146 11.73 28.42 6.43
C TRP A 146 12.86 27.41 6.55
N VAL A 147 12.90 26.40 5.66
CA VAL A 147 13.92 25.36 5.64
C VAL A 147 14.25 24.98 4.19
N ASP A 148 15.52 24.68 3.92
CA ASP A 148 16.00 24.29 2.60
C ASP A 148 17.20 23.35 2.70
N TYR A 149 16.90 22.05 2.66
CA TYR A 149 17.89 20.98 2.52
C TYR A 149 17.97 20.45 1.09
N TYR A 150 17.12 20.92 0.16
CA TYR A 150 17.17 20.47 -1.24
C TYR A 150 18.49 20.87 -1.92
N SER A 151 19.09 21.96 -1.45
CA SER A 151 20.42 22.42 -1.88
C SER A 151 21.59 21.79 -1.10
N SER A 152 21.32 20.89 -0.16
CA SER A 152 22.32 20.26 0.71
C SER A 152 22.40 18.75 0.49
N ASP A 153 23.62 18.23 0.31
CA ASP A 153 23.85 16.79 0.11
C ASP A 153 23.63 15.94 1.38
N ASN A 154 23.32 16.55 2.54
CA ASN A 154 23.18 15.85 3.82
C ASN A 154 21.95 16.33 4.60
N LEU A 155 20.87 15.55 4.53
CA LEU A 155 19.68 15.74 5.35
C LEU A 155 19.90 15.16 6.76
N ASP A 156 19.68 15.97 7.79
CA ASP A 156 19.73 15.54 9.19
C ASP A 156 18.37 15.00 9.64
N TRP A 157 18.25 13.67 9.71
CA TRP A 157 17.01 12.96 10.04
C TRP A 157 16.47 13.23 11.45
N GLU A 158 17.33 13.64 12.38
CA GLU A 158 16.96 13.94 13.77
C GLU A 158 16.59 15.42 13.96
N LYS A 159 16.75 16.24 12.92
CA LYS A 159 16.51 17.67 13.01
C LYS A 159 15.02 17.98 13.19
N GLN A 160 14.76 18.87 14.13
CA GLN A 160 13.45 19.50 14.30
C GLN A 160 13.65 21.02 14.29
N LEU A 161 12.80 21.70 13.52
CA LEU A 161 12.81 23.16 13.41
C LEU A 161 11.42 23.65 13.72
N GLU A 162 11.32 24.63 14.62
CA GLU A 162 10.05 25.26 14.98
C GLU A 162 10.07 26.72 14.54
N THR A 163 8.92 27.23 14.11
CA THR A 163 8.74 28.65 13.79
C THR A 163 7.32 29.09 14.12
N SER A 164 7.15 30.40 14.28
CA SER A 164 5.85 31.05 14.44
C SER A 164 5.84 32.27 13.54
N ILE A 165 4.72 32.52 12.88
CA ILE A 165 4.55 33.65 11.96
C ILE A 165 3.40 34.55 12.42
N PRO A 166 3.47 35.87 12.19
CA PRO A 166 2.46 36.82 12.67
C PRO A 166 1.02 36.51 12.22
N GLU A 167 0.86 35.90 11.05
CA GLU A 167 -0.41 35.55 10.44
C GLU A 167 -1.13 34.41 11.19
N PHE A 168 -0.39 33.58 11.93
CA PHE A 168 -0.91 32.51 12.78
C PHE A 168 -0.31 32.60 14.20
N PRO A 169 -0.71 33.60 15.00
CA PRO A 169 -0.04 33.92 16.27
C PRO A 169 -0.20 32.85 17.36
N GLU A 170 -1.21 31.97 17.23
CA GLU A 170 -1.48 30.88 18.17
C GLU A 170 -0.83 29.55 17.77
N VAL A 171 -0.15 29.52 16.61
CA VAL A 171 0.37 28.29 16.00
C VAL A 171 1.88 28.30 16.00
N THR A 172 2.48 27.23 16.48
CA THR A 172 3.89 26.92 16.23
C THR A 172 3.97 25.82 15.19
N PHE A 173 4.55 26.13 14.04
CA PHE A 173 4.82 25.13 13.02
C PHE A 173 6.10 24.40 13.36
N ARG A 174 6.10 23.08 13.25
CA ARG A 174 7.28 22.23 13.42
C ARG A 174 7.55 21.45 12.14
N TRP A 175 8.73 21.62 11.59
CA TRP A 175 9.23 20.82 10.48
C TRP A 175 10.14 19.69 11.01
N LYS A 176 9.97 18.51 10.43
CA LYS A 176 10.89 17.38 10.50
C LYS A 176 11.07 16.81 9.08
N PRO A 177 12.16 16.09 8.81
CA PRO A 177 12.38 15.42 7.52
C PRO A 177 11.21 14.56 7.03
N GLY A 178 10.42 13.98 7.95
CA GLY A 178 9.28 13.11 7.63
C GLY A 178 7.91 13.78 7.62
N GLU A 179 7.77 14.95 8.25
CA GLU A 179 6.45 15.55 8.52
C GLU A 179 6.54 17.04 8.85
N VAL A 180 5.48 17.78 8.54
CA VAL A 180 5.24 19.14 9.04
C VAL A 180 4.01 19.13 9.94
N GLN A 181 4.12 19.79 11.09
CA GLN A 181 3.11 19.80 12.14
C GLN A 181 2.72 21.23 12.52
N ALA A 182 1.48 21.42 12.97
CA ALA A 182 1.02 22.61 13.68
C ALA A 182 0.80 22.27 15.15
N ILE A 183 1.28 23.14 16.05
CA ILE A 183 1.12 23.00 17.49
C ILE A 183 0.29 24.18 17.99
N THR A 184 -0.89 23.89 18.51
CA THR A 184 -1.84 24.89 19.01
C THR A 184 -2.28 24.49 20.40
N ASN A 185 -2.14 25.37 21.39
CA ASN A 185 -2.54 25.10 22.78
C ASN A 185 -1.97 23.79 23.39
N GLY A 186 -0.82 23.33 22.90
CA GLY A 186 -0.17 22.09 23.35
C GLY A 186 -0.63 20.83 22.62
N GLU A 187 -1.64 20.91 21.75
CA GLU A 187 -2.04 19.85 20.85
C GLU A 187 -1.20 19.90 19.57
N THR A 188 -0.77 18.74 19.07
CA THR A 188 0.04 18.62 17.85
C THR A 188 -0.78 17.95 16.77
N GLU A 189 -0.89 18.61 15.62
CA GLU A 189 -1.55 18.13 14.41
C GLU A 189 -0.51 17.97 13.31
N THR A 190 -0.44 16.80 12.68
CA THR A 190 0.40 16.62 11.48
C THR A 190 -0.35 17.15 10.26
N LEU A 191 0.24 18.13 9.56
CA LEU A 191 -0.36 18.78 8.39
C LEU A 191 -0.15 17.96 7.12
N PHE A 192 1.08 17.51 6.89
CA PHE A 192 1.44 16.66 5.75
C PHE A 192 2.74 15.89 6.02
N LEU A 193 2.93 14.82 5.25
CA LEU A 193 4.06 13.91 5.33
C LEU A 193 4.96 14.03 4.10
N GLY A 194 6.20 13.60 4.22
CA GLY A 194 7.13 13.42 3.09
C GLY A 194 8.25 12.46 3.42
N MET A 195 8.89 11.89 2.41
CA MET A 195 10.02 10.97 2.56
C MET A 195 11.14 11.31 1.58
N PRO A 196 11.96 12.34 1.85
CA PRO A 196 11.76 13.37 2.89
C PRO A 196 11.01 14.60 2.36
N ILE A 197 10.69 15.51 3.27
CA ILE A 197 10.37 16.90 2.97
C ILE A 197 11.71 17.64 2.84
N TRP A 198 12.04 18.17 1.67
CA TRP A 198 13.37 18.73 1.42
C TRP A 198 13.48 20.21 1.76
N ASN A 199 12.44 20.98 1.46
CA ASN A 199 12.38 22.40 1.75
C ASN A 199 10.95 22.81 2.07
N THR A 200 10.77 23.94 2.73
CA THR A 200 9.46 24.51 3.02
C THR A 200 9.58 26.04 3.07
N PHE A 201 8.63 26.70 2.40
CA PHE A 201 8.51 28.14 2.28
C PHE A 201 7.12 28.56 2.73
N PHE A 202 7.01 29.78 3.27
CA PHE A 202 5.72 30.44 3.48
C PHE A 202 5.45 31.36 2.30
N CYS A 203 4.33 31.17 1.60
CA CYS A 203 3.99 31.99 0.44
C CYS A 203 2.46 32.09 0.33
N ASP A 204 1.92 33.31 0.24
CA ASP A 204 0.49 33.58 0.07
C ASP A 204 0.07 33.47 -1.41
N LEU A 205 0.02 32.24 -1.93
CA LEU A 205 -0.29 31.95 -3.33
C LEU A 205 -1.74 32.24 -3.72
N ASN A 206 -2.67 32.12 -2.77
CA ASN A 206 -4.10 32.37 -3.03
C ASN A 206 -4.49 33.85 -2.86
N GLY A 207 -3.62 34.67 -2.26
CA GLY A 207 -3.81 36.12 -2.07
C GLY A 207 -4.77 36.49 -0.94
N ASP A 208 -5.04 35.57 0.00
CA ASP A 208 -5.95 35.79 1.14
C ASP A 208 -5.27 36.51 2.33
N GLY A 209 -3.96 36.76 2.22
CA GLY A 209 -3.15 37.42 3.24
C GLY A 209 -2.61 36.47 4.31
N LYS A 210 -2.82 35.15 4.18
CA LYS A 210 -2.27 34.12 5.05
C LYS A 210 -1.40 33.18 4.21
N PRO A 211 -0.10 33.03 4.52
CA PRO A 211 0.78 32.25 3.67
C PRO A 211 0.50 30.74 3.78
N GLU A 212 0.51 30.05 2.64
CA GLU A 212 0.56 28.59 2.57
C GLU A 212 1.96 28.06 2.88
N LEU A 213 2.03 26.79 3.33
CA LEU A 213 3.28 26.06 3.46
C LEU A 213 3.59 25.33 2.15
N CYS A 214 4.55 25.83 1.39
CA CYS A 214 4.97 25.29 0.10
C CYS A 214 6.24 24.46 0.25
N SER A 215 6.20 23.18 -0.07
CA SER A 215 7.29 22.23 0.16
C SER A 215 7.64 21.40 -1.08
N THR A 216 8.92 21.14 -1.28
CA THR A 216 9.37 20.03 -2.13
C THR A 216 9.38 18.77 -1.29
N VAL A 217 8.62 17.76 -1.70
CA VAL A 217 8.48 16.49 -0.99
C VAL A 217 8.80 15.33 -1.91
N SER A 218 9.47 14.31 -1.39
CA SER A 218 9.65 13.05 -2.11
C SER A 218 8.68 12.01 -1.60
N PHE A 219 8.13 11.21 -2.51
CA PHE A 219 7.32 10.04 -2.18
C PHE A 219 8.11 8.76 -2.44
N GLY A 220 8.03 7.82 -1.48
CA GLY A 220 8.83 6.58 -1.52
C GLY A 220 10.34 6.83 -1.61
N SER A 221 10.90 7.80 -0.90
CA SER A 221 12.34 8.15 -0.97
C SER A 221 12.79 8.67 -2.34
N GLY A 222 11.88 9.29 -3.10
CA GLY A 222 12.12 9.75 -4.48
C GLY A 222 12.10 8.60 -5.50
N ILE A 223 11.62 7.43 -5.09
CA ILE A 223 11.40 6.30 -6.01
C ILE A 223 10.13 6.50 -6.81
N VAL A 224 9.10 7.12 -6.26
CA VAL A 224 7.84 7.32 -6.98
C VAL A 224 7.88 8.66 -7.70
N ASP A 225 8.17 9.72 -6.96
CA ASP A 225 8.38 11.07 -7.48
C ASP A 225 9.06 11.95 -6.44
N THR A 226 9.50 13.13 -6.89
CA THR A 226 9.70 14.32 -6.08
C THR A 226 8.83 15.43 -6.65
N HIS A 227 7.97 16.02 -5.82
CA HIS A 227 6.94 16.94 -6.27
C HIS A 227 6.77 18.15 -5.34
N VAL A 228 5.97 19.10 -5.77
CA VAL A 228 5.59 20.27 -4.95
C VAL A 228 4.27 19.99 -4.26
N LEU A 229 4.23 20.17 -2.94
CA LEU A 229 3.02 20.14 -2.11
C LEU A 229 2.85 21.52 -1.46
N VAL A 230 1.64 22.06 -1.52
CA VAL A 230 1.27 23.31 -0.85
C VAL A 230 0.12 23.02 0.09
N TYR A 231 0.30 23.33 1.37
CA TYR A 231 -0.73 23.18 2.40
C TYR A 231 -1.24 24.57 2.83
N ASP A 232 -2.52 24.81 2.58
CA ASP A 232 -3.25 25.98 3.06
C ASP A 232 -3.82 25.69 4.44
N TYR A 233 -3.14 26.22 5.46
CA TYR A 233 -3.54 26.04 6.85
C TYR A 233 -4.81 26.83 7.21
N ALA A 234 -5.09 27.94 6.53
CA ALA A 234 -6.26 28.76 6.80
C ALA A 234 -7.55 28.09 6.34
N ASN A 235 -7.53 27.49 5.14
CA ASN A 235 -8.68 26.88 4.50
C ASN A 235 -8.67 25.34 4.60
N ARG A 236 -7.62 24.74 5.18
CA ARG A 236 -7.42 23.30 5.32
C ARG A 236 -7.42 22.58 3.96
N GLN A 237 -6.75 23.16 2.98
CA GLN A 237 -6.65 22.62 1.62
C GLN A 237 -5.22 22.21 1.27
N ILE A 238 -5.11 21.25 0.35
CA ILE A 238 -3.82 20.80 -0.19
C ILE A 238 -3.85 20.96 -1.70
N TYR A 239 -2.78 21.53 -2.23
CA TYR A 239 -2.52 21.58 -3.65
C TYR A 239 -1.22 20.84 -3.95
N SER A 240 -1.11 20.23 -5.13
CA SER A 240 0.09 19.51 -5.51
C SER A 240 0.40 19.68 -6.99
N LEU A 241 1.68 19.81 -7.32
CA LEU A 241 2.18 19.80 -8.70
C LEU A 241 3.14 18.62 -8.83
N TRP A 242 2.66 17.56 -9.48
CA TRP A 242 3.33 16.27 -9.59
C TRP A 242 3.02 15.61 -10.94
N ASN A 243 3.91 14.75 -11.42
CA ASN A 243 3.67 13.89 -12.58
C ASN A 243 4.46 12.59 -12.42
N ARG A 244 3.85 11.63 -11.71
CA ARG A 244 4.54 10.44 -11.17
C ARG A 244 5.28 9.68 -12.26
N MET A 245 6.52 9.31 -11.98
CA MET A 245 7.39 8.54 -12.87
C MET A 245 7.65 9.18 -14.25
N ILE A 246 7.19 10.43 -14.48
CA ILE A 246 7.35 11.17 -15.73
C ILE A 246 8.28 12.37 -15.51
N CYS A 247 7.96 13.24 -14.53
CA CYS A 247 8.80 14.37 -14.18
C CYS A 247 8.76 14.70 -12.69
N ASP A 248 9.88 15.25 -12.21
CA ASP A 248 10.05 15.71 -10.84
C ASP A 248 9.99 17.24 -10.79
N TYR A 249 9.33 17.77 -9.76
CA TYR A 249 9.23 19.19 -9.48
C TYR A 249 9.92 19.53 -8.18
N SER A 250 10.68 20.63 -8.17
CA SER A 250 11.32 21.15 -6.96
C SER A 250 11.16 22.65 -6.83
N LEU A 251 10.93 23.11 -5.60
CA LEU A 251 10.86 24.52 -5.26
C LEU A 251 12.23 25.14 -5.07
N TYR A 252 12.34 26.38 -5.49
CA TYR A 252 13.46 27.27 -5.20
C TYR A 252 12.99 28.73 -5.24
N MET A 253 13.80 29.66 -4.71
CA MET A 253 13.46 31.09 -4.74
C MET A 253 14.36 31.85 -5.73
N GLU A 254 13.79 32.81 -6.44
CA GLU A 254 14.51 33.88 -7.15
C GLU A 254 14.05 35.24 -6.61
N GLY A 255 14.93 35.94 -5.89
CA GLY A 255 14.54 37.12 -5.13
C GLY A 255 13.53 36.74 -4.04
N ASP A 256 12.41 37.46 -3.99
CA ASP A 256 11.32 37.21 -3.03
C ASP A 256 10.19 36.35 -3.62
N LEU A 257 10.38 35.73 -4.79
CA LEU A 257 9.37 34.94 -5.46
C LEU A 257 9.69 33.45 -5.43
N LEU A 258 8.64 32.64 -5.39
CA LEU A 258 8.74 31.18 -5.37
C LEU A 258 8.62 30.61 -6.79
N PHE A 259 9.59 29.79 -7.18
CA PHE A 259 9.67 29.15 -8.48
C PHE A 259 9.65 27.63 -8.33
N ALA A 260 9.18 26.96 -9.38
CA ALA A 260 9.32 25.51 -9.56
C ALA A 260 10.31 25.22 -10.70
N ALA A 261 11.08 24.16 -10.54
CA ALA A 261 11.92 23.58 -11.59
C ALA A 261 11.42 22.18 -11.92
N LYS A 262 11.19 21.92 -13.21
CA LYS A 262 10.77 20.62 -13.76
C LYS A 262 11.97 19.87 -14.30
N ARG A 263 12.10 18.59 -13.93
CA ARG A 263 13.13 17.66 -14.42
C ARG A 263 12.48 16.41 -14.97
N PRO A 264 13.09 15.71 -15.94
CA PRO A 264 12.69 14.35 -16.24
C PRO A 264 12.83 13.51 -14.97
N TYR A 265 11.97 12.51 -14.82
CA TYR A 265 11.98 11.67 -13.62
C TYR A 265 13.37 11.09 -13.33
N ARG A 266 13.90 11.38 -12.13
CA ARG A 266 15.23 11.00 -11.64
C ARG A 266 16.43 11.50 -12.45
N GLU A 267 16.24 12.49 -13.30
CA GLU A 267 17.35 13.15 -13.98
C GLU A 267 17.71 14.46 -13.28
N GLU A 268 18.99 14.84 -13.33
CA GLU A 268 19.47 16.07 -12.68
C GLU A 268 19.23 17.32 -13.54
N GLU A 269 19.12 17.14 -14.87
CA GLU A 269 18.98 18.24 -15.83
C GLU A 269 17.59 18.89 -15.72
N ILE A 270 17.57 20.21 -15.54
CA ILE A 270 16.34 20.98 -15.48
C ILE A 270 15.88 21.27 -16.91
N LEU A 271 14.68 20.77 -17.23
CA LEU A 271 14.01 21.04 -18.51
C LEU A 271 13.47 22.47 -18.53
N GLU A 272 12.72 22.82 -17.48
CA GLU A 272 11.91 24.04 -17.44
C GLU A 272 11.88 24.63 -16.04
N ARG A 273 11.66 25.95 -15.99
CA ARG A 273 11.56 26.74 -14.77
C ARG A 273 10.49 27.80 -14.95
N GLY A 274 9.72 28.03 -13.91
CA GLY A 274 8.68 29.04 -13.91
C GLY A 274 8.25 29.43 -12.52
N GLN A 275 7.63 30.59 -12.40
CA GLN A 275 7.05 31.01 -11.14
C GLN A 275 5.96 30.01 -10.74
N LEU A 276 5.92 29.64 -9.47
CA LEU A 276 4.84 28.82 -8.93
C LEU A 276 3.60 29.70 -8.78
N ILE A 277 2.49 29.29 -9.37
CA ILE A 277 1.23 30.03 -9.36
C ILE A 277 0.09 29.10 -8.97
N LEU A 278 -0.96 29.67 -8.39
CA LEU A 278 -2.22 28.99 -8.12
C LEU A 278 -3.30 29.58 -9.05
N LEU A 279 -3.75 28.80 -10.02
CA LEU A 279 -4.79 29.20 -10.99
C LEU A 279 -6.03 28.33 -10.77
N ASP A 280 -7.18 28.95 -10.50
CA ASP A 280 -8.45 28.26 -10.30
C ASP A 280 -8.37 27.07 -9.32
N GLY A 281 -7.63 27.25 -8.21
CA GLY A 281 -7.42 26.22 -7.18
C GLY A 281 -6.42 25.11 -7.56
N ARG A 282 -5.59 25.32 -8.59
CA ARG A 282 -4.60 24.35 -9.07
C ARG A 282 -3.20 24.95 -9.10
N LEU A 283 -2.22 24.20 -8.61
CA LEU A 283 -0.82 24.60 -8.77
C LEU A 283 -0.38 24.42 -10.21
N ALA A 284 0.31 25.44 -10.71
CA ALA A 284 0.96 25.41 -12.00
C ALA A 284 2.32 26.08 -11.91
N MET A 285 3.17 25.79 -12.89
CA MET A 285 4.43 26.47 -13.13
C MET A 285 4.27 27.32 -14.39
N GLU A 286 4.57 28.61 -14.33
CA GLU A 286 4.52 29.47 -15.51
C GLU A 286 5.43 28.96 -16.62
N GLY A 287 4.91 28.87 -17.85
CA GLY A 287 5.69 28.43 -18.99
C GLY A 287 5.98 26.92 -19.06
N ASP A 288 5.31 26.10 -18.25
CA ASP A 288 5.36 24.63 -18.39
C ASP A 288 4.80 24.23 -19.77
N SER A 289 5.63 23.63 -20.63
CA SER A 289 5.24 23.28 -22.00
C SER A 289 4.40 22.02 -22.09
N ASP A 290 4.41 21.20 -21.05
CA ASP A 290 3.67 19.94 -20.94
C ASP A 290 3.21 19.75 -19.48
N PRO A 291 2.29 20.60 -18.99
CA PRO A 291 1.84 20.54 -17.61
C PRO A 291 1.19 19.19 -17.34
N PRO A 292 1.26 18.68 -16.09
CA PRO A 292 0.60 17.44 -15.76
C PRO A 292 -0.89 17.54 -16.14
N PRO A 293 -1.48 16.45 -16.66
CA PRO A 293 -2.89 16.45 -16.99
C PRO A 293 -3.68 16.90 -15.76
N LEU A 294 -4.73 17.67 -15.99
CA LEU A 294 -5.62 18.13 -14.94
C LEU A 294 -6.05 16.90 -14.13
N TYR A 295 -5.59 16.81 -12.89
CA TYR A 295 -6.22 15.95 -11.90
C TYR A 295 -7.55 16.64 -11.60
N GLU A 296 -8.55 16.38 -12.44
CA GLU A 296 -9.92 16.42 -11.97
C GLU A 296 -9.93 15.49 -10.74
N PRO A 297 -10.51 15.91 -9.59
CA PRO A 297 -10.77 14.94 -8.53
C PRO A 297 -11.44 13.78 -9.26
N ILE A 298 -10.77 12.63 -9.27
CA ILE A 298 -11.31 11.46 -9.93
C ILE A 298 -12.65 11.29 -9.24
N THR A 299 -13.72 11.53 -9.98
CA THR A 299 -15.06 11.18 -9.54
C THR A 299 -15.07 9.66 -9.60
N SER A 300 -14.48 9.05 -8.57
CA SER A 300 -14.54 7.62 -8.36
C SER A 300 -15.97 7.33 -7.95
N SER A 301 -16.73 6.69 -8.82
CA SER A 301 -18.06 6.22 -8.47
C SER A 301 -17.95 4.78 -7.98
N GLU A 302 -18.52 4.50 -6.82
CA GLU A 302 -18.62 3.12 -6.34
C GLU A 302 -19.60 2.35 -7.25
N VAL A 303 -19.24 1.12 -7.56
CA VAL A 303 -20.08 0.20 -8.32
C VAL A 303 -20.66 -0.83 -7.38
N ASP A 304 -21.94 -1.15 -7.54
CA ASP A 304 -22.54 -2.25 -6.82
C ASP A 304 -22.02 -3.59 -7.35
N TYR A 305 -21.62 -4.44 -6.41
CA TYR A 305 -21.13 -5.79 -6.71
C TYR A 305 -21.52 -6.80 -5.64
N GLN A 306 -21.49 -8.07 -6.01
CA GLN A 306 -21.40 -9.21 -5.10
C GLN A 306 -20.12 -9.96 -5.38
N ALA A 307 -19.38 -10.34 -4.34
CA ALA A 307 -18.12 -11.04 -4.50
C ALA A 307 -18.09 -12.31 -3.66
N SER A 308 -17.61 -13.40 -4.25
CA SER A 308 -17.43 -14.69 -3.57
C SER A 308 -16.04 -15.25 -3.82
N ALA A 309 -15.41 -15.82 -2.79
CA ALA A 309 -14.09 -16.42 -2.88
C ALA A 309 -14.15 -17.94 -2.79
N PHE A 310 -13.55 -18.65 -3.74
CA PHE A 310 -13.57 -20.10 -3.83
C PHE A 310 -12.15 -20.66 -3.91
N GLN A 311 -11.85 -21.68 -3.10
CA GLN A 311 -10.62 -22.43 -3.26
C GLN A 311 -10.72 -23.29 -4.54
N VAL A 312 -9.65 -23.27 -5.34
CA VAL A 312 -9.60 -24.02 -6.61
C VAL A 312 -8.30 -24.80 -6.80
N GLY A 313 -7.50 -24.90 -5.73
CA GLY A 313 -6.19 -25.52 -5.74
C GLY A 313 -5.11 -24.62 -6.35
N CYS A 314 -3.84 -24.91 -6.04
CA CYS A 314 -2.71 -24.14 -6.54
C CYS A 314 -2.16 -24.73 -7.85
N SER A 315 -2.24 -23.98 -8.94
CA SER A 315 -1.75 -24.40 -10.26
C SER A 315 -1.06 -23.25 -11.00
N GLU A 316 0.25 -23.38 -11.24
CA GLU A 316 1.04 -22.43 -12.03
C GLU A 316 0.56 -22.38 -13.48
N ALA A 317 0.28 -23.55 -14.08
CA ALA A 317 -0.27 -23.61 -15.43
C ALA A 317 -1.66 -22.96 -15.51
N GLY A 318 -2.49 -23.13 -14.46
CA GLY A 318 -3.76 -22.41 -14.34
C GLY A 318 -3.57 -20.90 -14.24
N TYR A 319 -2.53 -20.44 -13.54
CA TYR A 319 -2.25 -19.01 -13.42
C TYR A 319 -1.85 -18.40 -14.75
N GLN A 320 -0.95 -19.05 -15.49
CA GLN A 320 -0.59 -18.62 -16.84
C GLN A 320 -1.81 -18.65 -17.78
N ALA A 321 -2.68 -19.65 -17.66
CA ALA A 321 -3.92 -19.73 -18.44
C ALA A 321 -4.91 -18.58 -18.11
N MET A 322 -4.96 -18.12 -16.86
CA MET A 322 -5.70 -16.91 -16.46
C MET A 322 -5.06 -15.65 -17.04
N VAL A 323 -3.75 -15.47 -16.92
CA VAL A 323 -3.02 -14.32 -17.48
C VAL A 323 -3.23 -14.20 -18.99
N GLU A 324 -3.23 -15.32 -19.72
CA GLU A 324 -3.47 -15.30 -21.16
C GLU A 324 -4.87 -14.79 -21.55
N ARG A 325 -5.87 -15.03 -20.69
CA ARG A 325 -7.28 -14.64 -20.86
C ARG A 325 -7.63 -13.29 -20.25
N ALA A 326 -6.76 -12.77 -19.40
CA ALA A 326 -7.07 -11.62 -18.56
C ALA A 326 -7.41 -10.38 -19.40
N SER A 327 -8.53 -9.74 -19.09
CA SER A 327 -9.02 -8.51 -19.72
C SER A 327 -8.13 -7.31 -19.38
N ASN A 328 -7.39 -7.38 -18.27
CA ASN A 328 -6.42 -6.37 -17.85
C ASN A 328 -5.00 -6.59 -18.40
N ARG A 329 -4.81 -7.60 -19.27
CA ARG A 329 -3.53 -7.85 -19.94
C ARG A 329 -3.17 -6.71 -20.89
N GLY A 330 -1.93 -6.20 -20.82
CA GLY A 330 -1.50 -5.05 -21.63
C GLY A 330 -1.62 -3.70 -20.91
N ASN A 331 -2.21 -3.68 -19.70
CA ASN A 331 -2.34 -2.48 -18.89
C ASN A 331 -1.17 -2.29 -17.90
N GLU A 332 -0.13 -3.14 -17.95
CA GLU A 332 1.00 -3.20 -16.98
C GLU A 332 1.66 -1.82 -16.77
N GLY A 333 1.79 -1.04 -17.84
CA GLY A 333 2.46 0.26 -17.83
C GLY A 333 1.58 1.45 -17.47
N ARG A 334 0.25 1.27 -17.42
CA ARG A 334 -0.70 2.37 -17.12
C ARG A 334 -0.91 2.56 -15.63
N PHE A 335 -0.86 1.49 -14.85
CA PHE A 335 -1.24 1.53 -13.43
C PHE A 335 -0.06 1.68 -12.47
N GLY A 336 1.18 1.86 -12.96
CA GLY A 336 2.34 2.24 -12.14
C GLY A 336 2.81 1.21 -11.10
N TYR A 337 2.05 0.15 -10.84
CA TYR A 337 2.41 -0.93 -9.94
C TYR A 337 3.07 -2.07 -10.71
N LEU A 338 4.40 -2.03 -10.83
CA LEU A 338 5.20 -3.12 -11.40
C LEU A 338 5.27 -4.39 -10.51
N ASN A 339 4.44 -4.47 -9.47
CA ASN A 339 4.40 -5.62 -8.57
C ASN A 339 2.97 -6.20 -8.55
N TYR A 340 2.78 -7.24 -9.37
CA TYR A 340 1.68 -8.21 -9.35
C TYR A 340 0.35 -7.73 -9.94
N LEU A 341 0.23 -7.74 -11.27
CA LEU A 341 -1.09 -7.80 -11.91
C LEU A 341 -1.83 -9.05 -11.44
N ILE A 342 -3.00 -8.86 -10.86
CA ILE A 342 -3.92 -9.95 -10.59
C ILE A 342 -4.66 -10.24 -11.90
N PRO A 343 -4.53 -11.43 -12.51
CA PRO A 343 -5.20 -11.71 -13.77
C PRO A 343 -6.71 -11.68 -13.55
N LEU A 344 -7.38 -10.74 -14.23
CA LEU A 344 -8.82 -10.50 -14.12
C LEU A 344 -9.49 -10.85 -15.44
N VAL A 345 -10.35 -11.86 -15.45
CA VAL A 345 -11.08 -12.29 -16.65
C VAL A 345 -12.52 -11.80 -16.57
N MET A 346 -12.95 -11.04 -17.57
CA MET A 346 -14.35 -10.64 -17.73
C MET A 346 -15.12 -11.67 -18.57
N LEU A 347 -16.27 -12.10 -18.07
CA LEU A 347 -17.19 -13.04 -18.72
C LEU A 347 -18.55 -12.36 -18.82
N ASP A 348 -18.98 -12.08 -20.04
CA ASP A 348 -20.18 -11.26 -20.29
C ASP A 348 -21.34 -12.06 -20.92
N SER A 349 -21.12 -13.35 -21.19
CA SER A 349 -22.14 -14.26 -21.71
C SER A 349 -21.99 -15.67 -21.14
N ARG A 350 -23.08 -16.44 -21.23
CA ARG A 350 -23.07 -17.86 -20.86
C ARG A 350 -22.05 -18.67 -21.65
N ALA A 351 -21.89 -18.34 -22.93
CA ALA A 351 -20.93 -19.01 -23.81
C ALA A 351 -19.48 -18.74 -23.38
N ASP A 352 -19.16 -17.51 -22.98
CA ASP A 352 -17.84 -17.16 -22.45
C ASP A 352 -17.57 -17.91 -21.15
N PHE A 353 -18.57 -17.97 -20.26
CA PHE A 353 -18.47 -18.73 -19.02
C PHE A 353 -18.26 -20.23 -19.26
N ASP A 354 -19.05 -20.87 -20.14
CA ASP A 354 -18.92 -22.30 -20.41
C ASP A 354 -17.54 -22.63 -21.04
N ALA A 355 -17.01 -21.75 -21.90
CA ALA A 355 -15.66 -21.88 -22.46
C ALA A 355 -14.58 -21.75 -21.38
N PHE A 356 -14.67 -20.70 -20.55
CA PHE A 356 -13.79 -20.48 -19.41
C PHE A 356 -13.80 -21.68 -18.46
N TYR A 357 -14.99 -22.11 -18.03
CA TYR A 357 -15.17 -23.19 -17.07
C TYR A 357 -14.58 -24.50 -17.59
N LYS A 358 -14.86 -24.84 -18.85
CA LYS A 358 -14.30 -26.04 -19.48
C LYS A 358 -12.78 -26.01 -19.51
N ASP A 359 -12.20 -24.90 -19.97
CA ASP A 359 -10.75 -24.81 -20.12
C ASP A 359 -10.03 -24.81 -18.77
N MET A 360 -10.54 -24.04 -17.81
CA MET A 360 -9.92 -23.91 -16.49
C MET A 360 -10.08 -25.16 -15.63
N SER A 361 -11.08 -26.00 -15.88
CA SER A 361 -11.22 -27.31 -15.21
C SER A 361 -10.04 -28.27 -15.46
N ALA A 362 -9.18 -28.00 -16.46
CA ALA A 362 -7.96 -28.76 -16.68
C ALA A 362 -6.85 -28.43 -15.65
N PHE A 363 -6.95 -27.28 -14.98
CA PHE A 363 -5.92 -26.75 -14.08
C PHE A 363 -6.39 -26.56 -12.64
N CYS A 364 -7.70 -26.41 -12.44
CA CYS A 364 -8.33 -26.05 -11.18
C CYS A 364 -9.31 -27.14 -10.73
N ASP A 365 -9.40 -27.36 -9.42
CA ASP A 365 -10.39 -28.25 -8.82
C ASP A 365 -11.60 -27.43 -8.33
N PHE A 366 -12.65 -27.39 -9.13
CA PHE A 366 -13.86 -26.61 -8.84
C PHE A 366 -14.81 -27.25 -7.84
N ASP A 367 -14.56 -28.51 -7.48
CA ASP A 367 -15.35 -29.25 -6.49
C ASP A 367 -14.72 -29.20 -5.10
N MET A 368 -13.62 -28.44 -4.93
CA MET A 368 -13.09 -28.10 -3.61
C MET A 368 -14.17 -27.39 -2.79
N ASP A 369 -14.69 -28.08 -1.78
CA ASP A 369 -15.76 -27.60 -0.94
C ASP A 369 -15.17 -26.96 0.32
N ASP A 370 -15.23 -25.64 0.39
CA ASP A 370 -14.95 -24.88 1.61
C ASP A 370 -16.23 -24.83 2.45
N PRO A 371 -16.20 -25.15 3.75
CA PRO A 371 -17.40 -25.19 4.58
C PRO A 371 -18.10 -23.82 4.72
N ASP A 372 -17.40 -22.72 4.44
CA ASP A 372 -17.89 -21.35 4.60
C ASP A 372 -18.26 -20.68 3.28
N THR A 373 -17.63 -21.04 2.17
CA THR A 373 -17.92 -20.46 0.85
C THR A 373 -18.47 -21.45 -0.19
N GLY A 374 -18.44 -22.75 0.11
CA GLY A 374 -18.83 -23.81 -0.81
C GLY A 374 -17.85 -23.99 -1.97
N SER A 375 -18.25 -24.81 -2.96
CA SER A 375 -17.46 -25.05 -4.16
C SER A 375 -17.78 -24.08 -5.30
N PHE A 376 -16.78 -23.77 -6.13
CA PHE A 376 -17.01 -22.97 -7.34
C PHE A 376 -18.00 -23.65 -8.31
N SER A 377 -18.00 -24.98 -8.38
CA SER A 377 -18.94 -25.75 -9.19
C SER A 377 -20.41 -25.62 -8.75
N ARG A 378 -20.65 -25.34 -7.45
CA ARG A 378 -21.97 -25.01 -6.94
C ARG A 378 -22.40 -23.61 -7.38
N GLN A 379 -21.53 -22.61 -7.22
CA GLN A 379 -21.80 -21.24 -7.66
C GLN A 379 -22.02 -21.15 -9.18
N ALA A 380 -21.25 -21.92 -9.95
CA ALA A 380 -21.36 -21.97 -11.41
C ALA A 380 -22.77 -22.29 -11.95
N ARG A 381 -23.65 -22.85 -11.13
CA ARG A 381 -25.04 -23.15 -11.51
C ARG A 381 -25.91 -21.90 -11.62
N VAL A 382 -25.53 -20.81 -10.95
CA VAL A 382 -26.26 -19.53 -10.95
C VAL A 382 -26.06 -18.77 -12.26
N TYR A 383 -24.89 -18.92 -12.89
CA TYR A 383 -24.49 -18.21 -14.11
C TYR A 383 -25.18 -18.74 -15.39
N THR A 384 -26.50 -18.64 -15.43
CA THR A 384 -27.37 -19.03 -16.54
C THR A 384 -27.40 -17.99 -17.66
N GLU A 385 -28.06 -18.31 -18.79
CA GLU A 385 -28.30 -17.31 -19.85
C GLU A 385 -29.09 -16.10 -19.31
N ASP A 386 -30.05 -16.34 -18.42
CA ASP A 386 -30.86 -15.28 -17.81
C ASP A 386 -30.00 -14.38 -16.89
N TYR A 387 -29.06 -14.96 -16.13
CA TYR A 387 -28.11 -14.18 -15.33
C TYR A 387 -27.31 -13.18 -16.18
N PHE A 388 -26.75 -13.66 -17.30
CA PHE A 388 -25.92 -12.85 -18.20
C PHE A 388 -26.72 -11.84 -19.05
N GLN A 389 -28.06 -11.78 -18.94
CA GLN A 389 -28.82 -10.69 -19.54
C GLN A 389 -28.50 -9.36 -18.87
N ASP A 390 -28.37 -9.37 -17.54
CA ASP A 390 -28.24 -8.14 -16.74
C ASP A 390 -26.88 -8.02 -16.01
N HIS A 391 -26.09 -9.09 -15.93
CA HIS A 391 -24.83 -9.11 -15.17
C HIS A 391 -23.61 -9.47 -16.01
N THR A 392 -22.47 -8.91 -15.61
CA THR A 392 -21.12 -9.27 -16.02
C THR A 392 -20.43 -9.96 -14.86
N LEU A 393 -19.72 -11.05 -15.12
CA LEU A 393 -18.93 -11.78 -14.12
C LEU A 393 -17.44 -11.52 -14.33
N PHE A 394 -16.74 -11.07 -13.30
CA PHE A 394 -15.30 -10.99 -13.27
C PHE A 394 -14.71 -12.12 -12.41
N ILE A 395 -13.64 -12.74 -12.88
CA ILE A 395 -12.93 -13.78 -12.12
C ILE A 395 -11.46 -13.38 -11.99
N ALA A 396 -11.02 -13.15 -10.76
CA ALA A 396 -9.62 -12.99 -10.41
C ALA A 396 -9.03 -14.30 -9.87
N TYR A 397 -7.75 -14.56 -10.12
CA TYR A 397 -7.04 -15.73 -9.57
C TYR A 397 -5.86 -15.30 -8.70
N LEU A 398 -5.89 -15.71 -7.43
CA LEU A 398 -4.92 -15.33 -6.39
C LEU A 398 -4.27 -16.56 -5.75
N PHE A 399 -3.10 -16.37 -5.13
CA PHE A 399 -2.40 -17.38 -4.36
C PHE A 399 -2.27 -16.97 -2.90
N ALA A 400 -2.47 -17.92 -1.99
CA ALA A 400 -2.14 -17.80 -0.58
C ALA A 400 -1.10 -18.86 -0.18
N GLY A 401 -0.17 -18.48 0.69
CA GLY A 401 0.83 -19.39 1.27
C GLY A 401 0.32 -20.24 2.43
N ASN A 402 -0.90 -19.95 2.88
CA ASN A 402 -1.57 -20.62 3.99
C ASN A 402 -3.01 -20.96 3.54
N ASN A 403 -3.46 -22.17 3.80
CA ASN A 403 -4.81 -22.62 3.43
C ASN A 403 -5.94 -21.94 4.23
N ALA A 404 -5.59 -21.31 5.35
CA ALA A 404 -6.52 -20.55 6.18
C ALA A 404 -6.63 -19.07 5.77
N ASP A 405 -5.72 -18.55 4.93
CA ASP A 405 -5.85 -17.18 4.43
C ASP A 405 -7.11 -17.02 3.57
N ARG A 406 -7.62 -15.79 3.51
CA ARG A 406 -8.83 -15.43 2.75
C ARG A 406 -8.59 -14.15 1.94
N PHE A 407 -9.41 -13.92 0.91
CA PHE A 407 -9.33 -12.74 0.05
C PHE A 407 -10.71 -12.11 -0.15
N GLU A 408 -10.87 -10.84 0.20
CA GLU A 408 -12.14 -10.08 0.09
C GLU A 408 -12.02 -9.01 -0.98
N VAL A 409 -13.08 -8.77 -1.77
CA VAL A 409 -13.19 -7.51 -2.51
C VAL A 409 -13.63 -6.46 -1.50
N GLN A 410 -12.75 -5.52 -1.20
CA GLN A 410 -13.04 -4.41 -0.29
C GLN A 410 -13.90 -3.35 -0.98
N ASP A 411 -13.60 -3.06 -2.25
CA ASP A 411 -14.31 -2.04 -3.01
C ASP A 411 -14.23 -2.26 -4.53
N ALA A 412 -15.19 -1.70 -5.27
CA ALA A 412 -15.23 -1.63 -6.73
C ALA A 412 -15.49 -0.18 -7.16
N LEU A 413 -14.52 0.42 -7.85
CA LEU A 413 -14.53 1.85 -8.17
C LEU A 413 -14.41 2.07 -9.67
N ILE A 414 -15.23 2.96 -10.23
CA ILE A 414 -15.07 3.47 -11.58
C ILE A 414 -14.33 4.79 -11.55
N GLU A 415 -13.16 4.82 -12.19
CA GLU A 415 -12.37 6.02 -12.44
C GLU A 415 -12.32 6.30 -13.94
N GLY A 416 -13.15 7.23 -14.42
CA GLY A 416 -13.28 7.51 -15.86
C GLY A 416 -13.89 6.31 -16.60
N GLU A 417 -13.14 5.69 -17.51
CA GLU A 417 -13.56 4.47 -18.24
C GLU A 417 -13.04 3.17 -17.57
N GLU A 418 -12.50 3.26 -16.37
CA GLU A 418 -11.84 2.12 -15.72
C GLU A 418 -12.59 1.63 -14.49
N LEU A 419 -12.92 0.35 -14.46
CA LEU A 419 -13.40 -0.35 -13.27
C LEU A 419 -12.25 -1.03 -12.53
N ARG A 420 -12.06 -0.71 -11.24
CA ARG A 420 -11.01 -1.31 -10.39
C ARG A 420 -11.60 -2.06 -9.21
N PHE A 421 -11.09 -3.26 -8.96
CA PHE A 421 -11.39 -4.02 -7.75
C PHE A 421 -10.23 -3.94 -6.74
N ALA A 422 -10.52 -3.39 -5.56
CA ALA A 422 -9.60 -3.38 -4.43
C ALA A 422 -9.75 -4.69 -3.64
N ILE A 423 -8.70 -5.52 -3.57
CA ILE A 423 -8.74 -6.83 -2.93
C ILE A 423 -7.95 -6.79 -1.62
N ARG A 424 -8.58 -7.17 -0.52
CA ARG A 424 -7.95 -7.30 0.80
C ARG A 424 -7.51 -8.75 1.02
N HIS A 425 -6.23 -8.95 1.38
CA HIS A 425 -5.71 -10.24 1.84
C HIS A 425 -5.83 -10.35 3.36
N LEU A 426 -6.64 -11.29 3.82
CA LEU A 426 -6.87 -11.57 5.24
C LEU A 426 -5.96 -12.74 5.65
N GLN A 427 -4.91 -12.43 6.40
CA GLN A 427 -3.96 -13.42 6.90
C GLN A 427 -4.50 -14.12 8.13
N ALA A 428 -4.56 -15.46 8.08
CA ALA A 428 -5.00 -16.25 9.22
C ALA A 428 -3.83 -16.57 10.17
N ALA A 429 -4.07 -16.43 11.48
CA ALA A 429 -3.06 -16.73 12.51
C ALA A 429 -2.78 -18.24 12.68
N ALA A 430 -3.69 -19.11 12.21
CA ALA A 430 -3.58 -20.56 12.30
C ALA A 430 -4.00 -21.19 10.98
N GLY A 431 -3.18 -22.12 10.47
CA GLY A 431 -3.41 -22.86 9.23
C GLY A 431 -2.14 -23.60 8.80
N ASP A 432 -2.27 -24.52 7.85
CA ASP A 432 -1.13 -25.23 7.30
C ASP A 432 -0.47 -24.36 6.21
N ALA A 433 0.86 -24.30 6.20
CA ALA A 433 1.64 -23.59 5.19
C ALA A 433 1.61 -24.32 3.84
N VAL A 434 0.43 -24.39 3.24
CA VAL A 434 0.12 -25.05 1.98
C VAL A 434 -0.32 -23.98 0.99
N MET A 435 0.40 -23.89 -0.12
CA MET A 435 0.04 -23.02 -1.23
C MET A 435 -1.35 -23.38 -1.74
N THR A 436 -2.25 -22.39 -1.75
CA THR A 436 -3.65 -22.55 -2.14
C THR A 436 -4.00 -21.47 -3.16
N GLY A 437 -4.69 -21.87 -4.23
CA GLY A 437 -5.19 -20.95 -5.25
C GLY A 437 -6.66 -20.61 -5.01
N TRP A 438 -7.03 -19.36 -5.29
CA TRP A 438 -8.34 -18.78 -5.00
C TRP A 438 -8.93 -18.08 -6.21
N PHE A 439 -10.15 -18.46 -6.60
CA PHE A 439 -10.97 -17.66 -7.50
C PHE A 439 -11.80 -16.67 -6.70
N LEU A 440 -11.69 -15.39 -7.07
CA LEU A 440 -12.58 -14.35 -6.59
C LEU A 440 -13.54 -14.00 -7.72
N ALA A 441 -14.79 -14.43 -7.59
CA ALA A 441 -15.87 -14.16 -8.53
C ALA A 441 -16.57 -12.87 -8.10
N VAL A 442 -16.63 -11.88 -8.98
CA VAL A 442 -17.26 -10.58 -8.74
C VAL A 442 -18.35 -10.34 -9.77
N GLU A 443 -19.58 -10.20 -9.31
CA GLU A 443 -20.80 -10.07 -10.08
C GLU A 443 -21.22 -8.61 -10.08
N VAL A 444 -21.34 -8.01 -11.27
CA VAL A 444 -21.62 -6.58 -11.44
C VAL A 444 -22.74 -6.41 -12.46
N ARG A 445 -23.67 -5.47 -12.27
CA ARG A 445 -24.72 -5.19 -13.26
C ARG A 445 -24.13 -4.51 -14.49
N LYS A 446 -24.53 -4.95 -15.69
CA LYS A 446 -24.09 -4.36 -16.96
C LYS A 446 -24.39 -2.87 -17.07
N ALA A 447 -25.53 -2.44 -16.52
CA ALA A 447 -25.95 -1.05 -16.54
C ALA A 447 -24.98 -0.13 -15.79
N ASP A 448 -24.30 -0.65 -14.77
CA ASP A 448 -23.43 0.15 -13.89
C ASP A 448 -22.02 0.32 -14.48
N ILE A 449 -21.64 -0.51 -15.47
CA ILE A 449 -20.29 -0.53 -16.07
C ILE A 449 -20.32 -0.30 -17.59
N GLN A 450 -21.44 0.16 -18.14
CA GLN A 450 -21.64 0.30 -19.59
C GLN A 450 -20.63 1.25 -20.27
N ASP A 451 -20.10 2.22 -19.51
CA ASP A 451 -19.15 3.22 -19.97
C ASP A 451 -17.68 2.81 -19.69
N CYS A 452 -17.46 1.63 -19.08
CA CYS A 452 -16.12 1.13 -18.79
C CYS A 452 -15.51 0.40 -20.00
N SER A 453 -14.25 0.73 -20.30
CA SER A 453 -13.44 0.09 -21.34
C SER A 453 -12.17 -0.58 -20.78
N LEU A 454 -11.83 -0.27 -19.52
CA LEU A 454 -10.68 -0.79 -18.80
C LEU A 454 -11.14 -1.46 -17.50
N TYR A 455 -10.43 -2.52 -17.12
CA TYR A 455 -10.72 -3.31 -15.94
C TYR A 455 -9.40 -3.63 -15.25
N ASP A 456 -9.34 -3.57 -13.92
CA ASP A 456 -8.18 -3.99 -13.15
C ASP A 456 -8.52 -4.47 -11.74
N ALA A 457 -7.57 -5.17 -11.11
CA ALA A 457 -7.66 -5.61 -9.72
C ALA A 457 -6.30 -5.54 -9.02
N TYR A 458 -6.29 -5.10 -7.76
CA TYR A 458 -5.05 -4.93 -6.98
C TYR A 458 -5.21 -5.34 -5.52
N ILE A 459 -4.11 -5.67 -4.83
CA ILE A 459 -4.13 -5.88 -3.38
C ILE A 459 -4.11 -4.52 -2.67
N ALA A 460 -5.16 -4.20 -1.91
CA ALA A 460 -5.22 -3.02 -1.08
C ALA A 460 -4.30 -3.17 0.15
N GLU A 461 -3.38 -2.22 0.36
CA GLU A 461 -2.63 -2.14 1.63
C GLU A 461 -3.64 -1.85 2.76
N SER A 462 -3.59 -2.64 3.84
CA SER A 462 -4.54 -2.54 4.95
C SER A 462 -4.44 -1.17 5.65
N VAL A 463 -5.18 -0.19 5.15
CA VAL A 463 -5.44 1.06 5.85
C VAL A 463 -6.75 0.87 6.61
N GLN A 464 -6.73 1.21 7.90
CA GLN A 464 -7.93 1.28 8.73
C GLN A 464 -9.03 2.07 8.00
N PRO A 465 -10.31 1.67 8.10
CA PRO A 465 -11.38 2.42 7.45
C PRO A 465 -11.33 3.88 7.95
N GLY A 466 -11.16 4.81 7.01
CA GLY A 466 -11.37 6.23 7.25
C GLY A 466 -12.86 6.50 7.58
N PRO A 467 -13.19 7.72 8.04
CA PRO A 467 -14.56 8.06 8.41
C PRO A 467 -15.53 7.75 7.26
N GLU A 468 -16.63 7.09 7.62
CA GLU A 468 -17.56 6.37 6.73
C GLU A 468 -18.35 7.25 5.74
N SER A 469 -18.07 8.56 5.66
CA SER A 469 -18.93 9.53 4.97
C SER A 469 -18.53 9.93 3.54
N GLU A 470 -17.38 9.51 3.03
CA GLU A 470 -16.90 9.89 1.68
C GLU A 470 -16.99 8.75 0.64
N TRP A 471 -17.55 7.60 1.01
CA TRP A 471 -17.45 6.35 0.24
C TRP A 471 -18.65 6.03 -0.66
N PHE A 472 -19.74 6.81 -0.60
CA PHE A 472 -20.94 6.53 -1.37
C PHE A 472 -20.96 7.40 -2.64
N GLY A 473 -21.17 6.79 -3.81
CA GLY A 473 -21.29 7.52 -5.09
C GLY A 473 -22.28 8.69 -5.02
N GLU A 474 -22.13 9.69 -5.89
CA GLU A 474 -22.95 10.92 -5.86
C GLU A 474 -24.44 10.62 -5.71
N GLY A 475 -25.01 10.97 -4.56
CA GLY A 475 -26.45 10.90 -4.28
C GLY A 475 -26.96 9.64 -3.57
N VAL A 476 -26.09 8.73 -3.14
CA VAL A 476 -26.43 7.65 -2.19
C VAL A 476 -25.86 8.00 -0.82
N HIS A 477 -26.65 7.91 0.23
CA HIS A 477 -26.22 8.24 1.59
C HIS A 477 -26.48 7.09 2.56
N LEU A 478 -25.52 6.84 3.45
CA LEU A 478 -25.73 5.97 4.61
C LEU A 478 -26.86 6.52 5.47
N LEU A 479 -27.91 5.72 5.62
CA LEU A 479 -29.05 6.06 6.48
C LEU A 479 -28.74 5.66 7.93
N HIS A 480 -28.39 4.40 8.14
CA HIS A 480 -28.07 3.83 9.46
C HIS A 480 -27.12 2.64 9.31
N SER A 481 -26.20 2.47 10.26
CA SER A 481 -25.34 1.29 10.37
C SER A 481 -25.62 0.55 11.67
N TYR A 482 -25.61 -0.77 11.65
CA TYR A 482 -25.90 -1.62 12.79
C TYR A 482 -24.82 -2.68 12.97
N ARG A 483 -24.42 -2.91 14.21
CA ARG A 483 -23.37 -3.89 14.56
C ARG A 483 -23.85 -4.88 15.61
N TYR A 484 -23.57 -6.16 15.36
CA TYR A 484 -23.79 -7.24 16.31
C TYR A 484 -22.89 -7.07 17.55
N GLN A 485 -23.43 -7.34 18.73
CA GLN A 485 -22.74 -7.20 20.02
C GLN A 485 -22.12 -8.52 20.53
N GLY A 486 -21.49 -9.30 19.65
CA GLY A 486 -20.74 -10.51 20.03
C GLY A 486 -19.37 -10.19 20.66
N GLY A 487 -18.73 -11.19 21.27
CA GLY A 487 -17.60 -11.03 22.19
C GLY A 487 -16.20 -11.32 21.62
N GLU A 488 -16.11 -11.95 20.44
CA GLU A 488 -14.83 -12.30 19.78
C GLU A 488 -14.62 -11.47 18.49
N PRO A 489 -13.36 -11.27 18.02
CA PRO A 489 -13.06 -10.51 16.79
C PRO A 489 -13.67 -11.10 15.50
N ILE A 490 -14.15 -12.34 15.53
CA ILE A 490 -14.90 -12.98 14.43
C ILE A 490 -16.40 -12.60 14.42
N ASP A 491 -16.87 -11.92 15.47
CA ASP A 491 -18.28 -11.59 15.72
C ASP A 491 -18.68 -10.19 15.23
N VAL A 492 -17.93 -9.58 14.30
CA VAL A 492 -18.21 -8.21 13.81
C VAL A 492 -19.27 -8.21 12.71
N ALA A 493 -20.30 -9.06 12.85
CA ALA A 493 -21.43 -9.03 11.94
C ALA A 493 -22.07 -7.63 11.97
N SER A 494 -22.38 -7.09 10.80
CA SER A 494 -22.92 -5.74 10.68
C SER A 494 -23.76 -5.61 9.43
N PHE A 495 -24.69 -4.67 9.46
CA PHE A 495 -25.38 -4.25 8.24
C PHE A 495 -25.60 -2.75 8.22
N SER A 496 -25.61 -2.19 7.02
CA SER A 496 -25.85 -0.78 6.75
C SER A 496 -27.06 -0.65 5.83
N LEU A 497 -27.91 0.33 6.11
CA LEU A 497 -29.05 0.71 5.28
C LEU A 497 -28.73 2.00 4.56
N LEU A 498 -29.03 2.05 3.27
CA LEU A 498 -28.82 3.20 2.41
C LEU A 498 -30.15 3.90 2.13
N ASP A 499 -30.12 5.20 1.83
CA ASP A 499 -31.30 6.02 1.56
C ASP A 499 -32.02 5.67 0.24
N ASN A 500 -31.32 5.01 -0.68
CA ASN A 500 -31.85 4.50 -1.94
C ASN A 500 -32.67 3.20 -1.79
N GLY A 501 -32.73 2.61 -0.59
CA GLY A 501 -33.46 1.36 -0.32
C GLY A 501 -32.60 0.09 -0.34
N ASP A 502 -31.29 0.23 -0.51
CA ASP A 502 -30.33 -0.89 -0.52
C ASP A 502 -29.70 -1.14 0.86
N PHE A 503 -29.14 -2.33 1.06
CA PHE A 503 -28.37 -2.66 2.24
C PHE A 503 -26.99 -3.25 1.90
N ARG A 504 -26.08 -3.20 2.89
CA ARG A 504 -24.87 -4.02 2.96
C ARG A 504 -24.94 -4.86 4.21
N LEU A 505 -24.58 -6.14 4.14
CA LEU A 505 -24.59 -7.07 5.27
C LEU A 505 -23.33 -7.92 5.22
N SER A 506 -22.58 -7.92 6.32
CA SER A 506 -21.51 -8.86 6.59
C SER A 506 -21.92 -9.71 7.80
N MET A 507 -21.99 -11.03 7.64
CA MET A 507 -22.28 -11.95 8.76
C MET A 507 -21.00 -12.36 9.52
N SER A 508 -19.83 -12.15 8.93
CA SER A 508 -18.52 -12.30 9.57
C SER A 508 -17.48 -11.54 8.77
N PRO A 509 -16.57 -10.79 9.42
CA PRO A 509 -15.47 -10.09 8.73
C PRO A 509 -14.44 -11.05 8.10
N LEU A 510 -14.51 -12.35 8.41
CA LEU A 510 -13.63 -13.37 7.83
C LEU A 510 -14.14 -13.94 6.53
N VAL A 511 -15.36 -13.58 6.13
CA VAL A 511 -15.91 -14.00 4.84
C VAL A 511 -15.97 -12.82 3.91
N SER A 512 -15.37 -13.02 2.75
CA SER A 512 -15.30 -12.12 1.61
C SER A 512 -16.64 -11.79 0.96
N PHE A 513 -17.72 -12.32 1.51
CA PHE A 513 -19.07 -12.26 0.98
C PHE A 513 -19.82 -11.14 1.69
N GLN A 514 -19.82 -9.96 1.09
CA GLN A 514 -20.71 -8.87 1.48
C GLN A 514 -22.02 -9.02 0.73
N LEU A 515 -23.07 -9.27 1.49
CA LEU A 515 -24.41 -9.37 0.96
C LEU A 515 -24.95 -7.97 0.69
N ARG A 516 -25.37 -7.74 -0.54
CA ARG A 516 -26.12 -6.55 -0.93
C ARG A 516 -27.50 -6.95 -1.42
N GLY A 517 -28.41 -5.98 -1.50
CA GLY A 517 -29.76 -6.17 -2.01
C GLY A 517 -30.68 -5.08 -1.51
N GLN A 518 -31.98 -5.34 -1.58
CA GLN A 518 -33.00 -4.38 -1.18
C GLN A 518 -33.53 -4.70 0.21
N TYR A 519 -33.80 -3.67 0.99
CA TYR A 519 -34.49 -3.83 2.27
C TYR A 519 -35.93 -3.33 2.20
N ALA A 520 -36.78 -3.94 3.03
CA ALA A 520 -38.13 -3.49 3.26
C ALA A 520 -38.43 -3.50 4.76
N ILE A 521 -39.20 -2.52 5.22
CA ILE A 521 -39.73 -2.48 6.59
C ILE A 521 -41.22 -2.82 6.53
N ASP A 522 -41.59 -3.97 7.08
CA ASP A 522 -42.98 -4.44 7.19
C ASP A 522 -43.40 -4.51 8.66
N GLY A 523 -44.05 -3.45 9.14
CA GLY A 523 -44.47 -3.32 10.53
C GLY A 523 -43.29 -3.28 11.49
N GLU A 524 -43.14 -4.31 12.33
CA GLU A 524 -42.04 -4.45 13.29
C GLU A 524 -40.83 -5.21 12.72
N PHE A 525 -40.82 -5.54 11.42
CA PHE A 525 -39.78 -6.36 10.80
C PHE A 525 -39.00 -5.58 9.73
N LEU A 526 -37.67 -5.67 9.79
CA LEU A 526 -36.75 -5.33 8.72
C LEU A 526 -36.43 -6.61 7.94
N VAL A 527 -36.63 -6.58 6.63
CA VAL A 527 -36.37 -7.70 5.73
C VAL A 527 -35.28 -7.28 4.77
N LEU A 528 -34.13 -7.94 4.84
CA LEU A 528 -33.00 -7.77 3.92
C LEU A 528 -33.05 -8.90 2.89
N ARG A 529 -33.31 -8.57 1.62
CA ARG A 529 -33.38 -9.56 0.54
C ARG A 529 -32.26 -9.33 -0.47
N THR A 530 -31.42 -10.33 -0.65
CA THR A 530 -30.29 -10.24 -1.58
C THR A 530 -30.77 -10.05 -3.01
N TRP A 531 -30.00 -9.36 -3.84
CA TRP A 531 -30.39 -9.04 -5.22
C TRP A 531 -30.54 -10.29 -6.11
N ASP A 532 -29.86 -11.38 -5.76
CA ASP A 532 -29.99 -12.71 -6.38
C ASP A 532 -31.21 -13.52 -5.87
N ASP A 533 -31.97 -12.97 -4.92
CA ASP A 533 -33.10 -13.60 -4.25
C ASP A 533 -32.77 -14.91 -3.49
N GLU A 534 -31.50 -15.26 -3.29
CA GLU A 534 -31.09 -16.51 -2.64
C GLU A 534 -31.24 -16.45 -1.11
N TYR A 535 -30.94 -15.29 -0.50
CA TYR A 535 -30.99 -15.11 0.95
C TYR A 535 -31.97 -14.02 1.36
N THR A 536 -32.72 -14.30 2.41
CA THR A 536 -33.57 -13.32 3.09
C THR A 536 -33.24 -13.34 4.58
N TYR A 537 -32.81 -12.21 5.13
CA TYR A 537 -32.52 -12.08 6.56
C TYR A 537 -33.52 -11.12 7.19
N VAL A 538 -34.18 -11.59 8.25
CA VAL A 538 -35.27 -10.88 8.90
C VAL A 538 -34.84 -10.50 10.31
N PHE A 539 -35.10 -9.23 10.65
CA PHE A 539 -34.85 -8.69 11.97
C PHE A 539 -36.12 -8.11 12.54
N LYS A 540 -36.35 -8.33 13.83
CA LYS A 540 -37.44 -7.75 14.60
C LYS A 540 -36.98 -6.48 15.30
N GLN A 541 -37.76 -5.42 15.21
CA GLN A 541 -37.48 -4.12 15.81
C GLN A 541 -37.41 -4.22 17.35
N ALA A 542 -36.38 -3.59 17.93
CA ALA A 542 -36.18 -3.46 19.37
C ALA A 542 -35.69 -2.05 19.73
N SER A 543 -36.62 -1.10 19.86
CA SER A 543 -36.29 0.34 19.99
C SER A 543 -35.58 0.86 18.73
N ASP A 544 -34.37 1.40 18.87
CA ASP A 544 -33.52 1.84 17.76
C ASP A 544 -32.60 0.70 17.25
N ASP A 545 -32.69 -0.49 17.85
CA ASP A 545 -31.89 -1.67 17.52
C ASP A 545 -32.74 -2.73 16.79
N TRP A 546 -32.05 -3.76 16.29
CA TRP A 546 -32.66 -4.89 15.57
C TRP A 546 -32.28 -6.23 16.20
N ILE A 547 -33.23 -7.15 16.31
CA ILE A 547 -33.03 -8.51 16.82
C ILE A 547 -33.15 -9.50 15.66
N PHE A 548 -32.13 -10.32 15.41
CA PHE A 548 -32.17 -11.33 14.36
C PHE A 548 -33.24 -12.40 14.63
N ASP A 549 -34.11 -12.66 13.66
CA ASP A 549 -35.19 -13.67 13.70
C ASP A 549 -34.79 -14.83 12.78
N ALA A 550 -34.25 -15.90 13.38
CA ALA A 550 -33.73 -17.03 12.61
C ALA A 550 -34.84 -17.88 11.98
N ASP A 551 -36.03 -17.93 12.59
CA ASP A 551 -37.18 -18.70 12.09
C ASP A 551 -37.73 -18.14 10.77
N ARG A 552 -37.58 -16.83 10.55
CA ARG A 552 -38.00 -16.13 9.33
C ARG A 552 -36.86 -15.88 8.33
N SER A 553 -35.62 -16.14 8.73
CA SER A 553 -34.44 -15.92 7.89
C SER A 553 -34.04 -17.18 7.13
N SER A 554 -33.33 -16.99 6.02
CA SER A 554 -32.52 -18.03 5.41
C SER A 554 -31.45 -18.52 6.40
N PRO A 555 -30.98 -19.78 6.26
CA PRO A 555 -29.79 -20.23 6.97
C PRO A 555 -28.64 -19.26 6.73
N LEU A 556 -27.82 -19.02 7.77
CA LEU A 556 -26.64 -18.19 7.62
C LEU A 556 -25.75 -18.77 6.53
N PHE A 557 -25.32 -17.92 5.60
CA PHE A 557 -24.51 -18.35 4.47
C PHE A 557 -23.12 -18.86 4.89
N THR A 558 -22.64 -18.48 6.09
CA THR A 558 -21.33 -18.87 6.62
C THR A 558 -21.42 -19.49 8.01
N SER A 559 -20.58 -20.49 8.28
CA SER A 559 -20.45 -21.11 9.61
C SER A 559 -19.54 -20.32 10.56
N LEU A 560 -18.81 -19.32 10.05
CA LEU A 560 -17.96 -18.42 10.83
C LEU A 560 -18.74 -17.35 11.58
N SER A 561 -20.02 -17.18 11.28
CA SER A 561 -20.86 -16.24 12.01
C SER A 561 -21.35 -16.85 13.31
N SER A 562 -21.21 -16.11 14.41
CA SER A 562 -21.80 -16.46 15.71
C SER A 562 -23.21 -15.88 15.90
N VAL A 563 -23.79 -15.27 14.86
CA VAL A 563 -25.17 -14.79 14.89
C VAL A 563 -26.10 -15.99 15.11
N THR A 564 -27.04 -15.85 16.04
CA THR A 564 -28.03 -16.86 16.37
C THR A 564 -29.39 -16.20 16.55
N ASP A 565 -30.45 -17.00 16.66
CA ASP A 565 -31.78 -16.47 16.96
C ASP A 565 -31.74 -15.58 18.21
N GLY A 566 -32.26 -14.35 18.11
CA GLY A 566 -32.24 -13.37 19.19
C GLY A 566 -30.96 -12.52 19.27
N SER A 567 -29.99 -12.68 18.37
CA SER A 567 -28.80 -11.82 18.31
C SER A 567 -29.17 -10.36 18.11
N LEU A 568 -28.63 -9.47 18.96
CA LEU A 568 -28.92 -8.03 18.95
C LEU A 568 -27.90 -7.26 18.10
N PHE A 569 -28.42 -6.51 17.13
CA PHE A 569 -27.70 -5.56 16.28
C PHE A 569 -28.01 -4.15 16.74
N ARG A 570 -26.99 -3.44 17.24
CA ARG A 570 -27.15 -2.08 17.75
C ARG A 570 -26.83 -1.03 16.70
N LEU A 571 -27.60 0.05 16.71
CA LEU A 571 -27.32 1.22 15.90
C LEU A 571 -25.93 1.79 16.25
N GLN A 572 -25.16 2.15 15.22
CA GLN A 572 -23.88 2.83 15.32
C GLN A 572 -24.11 4.34 15.17
N ASP A 573 -23.47 5.14 16.03
CA ASP A 573 -23.52 6.61 16.02
C ASP A 573 -22.67 7.24 14.91
#